data_AF-A0A962JJ58-F1
#
_entry.id   AF-A0A962JJ58-F1
#
_cell.length_a   1.000
_cell.length_b   1.000
_cell.length_c   1.000
_cell.angle_alpha   90.00
_cell.angle_beta   90.00
_cell.angle_gamma   90.00
#
_symmetry.space_group_name_H-M   'P 1'
#
loop_
_entity.id
_entity.type
_entity.pdbx_description
1 polymer ?
#
loop_
_entity_poly.entity_id
_entity_poly.type
_entity_poly.pdbx_seq_one_letter_code
_entity_poly.pdbx_strand_id
1 'polypeptide(L)'
;MELVVKDNRLIQASYTLGLVEQRLILLAIVGSRNLAEPITSETILTVRAEDYAKHFGVERQAGYMALADAVETLFNRRATVDVYDKQKNRMRPMTVRWVTAMQYEENSGCVSLRFGHEVIPLITKLEEQFTSYELQQIAGLKSAYAIRLYELLMQWKASKKTPLFDLQEFRRQLGLANDEYSRIFDFKKNVLELSITQINTHTDITVDYEQHKAGRVITGFSFTFTQKKQPKDVTPKAKKSASKPKATKQEEQLDWMTADILDRFSSLSLSQQQTILDQVEPTLKGAKQARFKVARAGSIKQLVTEFSMDINDALMLSASNNR
;
A
#
# COMPACT_ATOMS: atom_id res chain seq x y z
N MET A 1 6.53 -13.62 -2.05
CA MET A 1 6.48 -12.24 -1.51
C MET A 1 5.28 -12.15 -0.58
N GLU A 2 5.47 -11.67 0.64
CA GLU A 2 4.39 -11.52 1.63
C GLU A 2 3.69 -10.18 1.43
N LEU A 3 2.72 -10.20 0.52
CA LEU A 3 1.99 -9.01 0.11
C LEU A 3 0.74 -8.84 0.98
N VAL A 4 0.65 -7.69 1.66
CA VAL A 4 -0.59 -7.24 2.30
C VAL A 4 -1.44 -6.58 1.22
N VAL A 5 -2.73 -6.92 1.17
CA VAL A 5 -3.69 -6.30 0.26
C VAL A 5 -4.96 -5.96 1.04
N LYS A 6 -5.38 -4.70 0.99
CA LYS A 6 -6.57 -4.18 1.68
C LYS A 6 -7.34 -3.24 0.76
N ASP A 7 -8.65 -3.31 0.85
CA ASP A 7 -9.56 -2.37 0.18
C ASP A 7 -9.33 -0.95 0.73
N ASN A 8 -9.39 0.04 -0.16
CA ASN A 8 -9.19 1.43 0.22
C ASN A 8 -10.19 1.91 1.28
N ARG A 9 -11.42 1.39 1.29
CA ARG A 9 -12.45 1.66 2.31
C ARG A 9 -12.00 1.19 3.69
N LEU A 10 -11.33 0.04 3.78
CA LEU A 10 -10.80 -0.45 5.06
C LEU A 10 -9.60 0.38 5.51
N ILE A 11 -8.75 0.83 4.60
CA ILE A 11 -7.65 1.72 4.96
C ILE A 11 -8.17 3.09 5.40
N GLN A 12 -9.28 3.60 4.83
CA GLN A 12 -9.91 4.87 5.21
C GLN A 12 -10.89 4.76 6.39
N ALA A 13 -11.21 3.54 6.83
CA ALA A 13 -12.13 3.34 7.94
C ALA A 13 -11.55 3.84 9.27
N SER A 14 -12.45 4.26 10.17
CA SER A 14 -12.10 4.56 11.56
C SER A 14 -12.08 3.29 12.38
N TYR A 15 -10.95 3.01 12.99
CA TYR A 15 -10.86 2.01 14.05
C TYR A 15 -9.62 2.26 14.89
N THR A 16 -9.74 1.91 16.17
CA THR A 16 -8.64 1.98 17.12
C THR A 16 -8.13 0.56 17.36
N LEU A 17 -6.90 0.30 16.92
CA LEU A 17 -6.20 -0.96 17.10
C LEU A 17 -4.78 -0.67 17.59
N GLY A 18 -4.34 -1.38 18.62
CA GLY A 18 -2.96 -1.38 19.08
C GLY A 18 -2.01 -2.00 18.06
N LEU A 19 -0.71 -1.82 18.29
CA LEU A 19 0.35 -2.27 17.38
C LEU A 19 0.26 -3.77 17.11
N VAL A 20 0.11 -4.58 18.16
CA VAL A 20 0.09 -6.04 18.03
C VAL A 20 -1.19 -6.52 17.36
N GLU A 21 -2.34 -5.90 17.66
CA GLU A 21 -3.62 -6.18 17.00
C GLU A 21 -3.52 -5.92 15.48
N GLN A 22 -2.91 -4.80 15.08
CA GLN A 22 -2.69 -4.50 13.65
C GLN A 22 -1.78 -5.55 13.01
N ARG A 23 -0.65 -5.88 13.65
CA ARG A 23 0.30 -6.90 13.15
C ARG A 23 -0.35 -8.29 13.03
N LEU A 24 -1.19 -8.67 13.99
CA LEU A 24 -1.96 -9.92 13.96
C LEU A 24 -2.88 -9.96 12.74
N ILE A 25 -3.66 -8.89 12.49
CA ILE A 25 -4.51 -8.79 11.29
C ILE A 25 -3.68 -8.89 10.01
N LEU A 26 -2.55 -8.18 9.95
CA LEU A 26 -1.68 -8.18 8.77
C LEU A 26 -1.12 -9.57 8.46
N LEU A 27 -0.66 -10.30 9.48
CA LEU A 27 -0.22 -11.68 9.33
C LEU A 27 -1.36 -12.61 8.90
N ALA A 28 -2.57 -12.44 9.46
CA ALA A 28 -3.74 -13.21 9.06
C ALA A 28 -4.14 -12.94 7.60
N ILE A 29 -4.06 -11.70 7.12
CA ILE A 29 -4.30 -11.33 5.71
C ILE A 29 -3.24 -11.94 4.79
N VAL A 30 -1.97 -11.94 5.20
CA VAL A 30 -0.90 -12.58 4.41
C VAL A 30 -1.12 -14.10 4.38
N GLY A 31 -1.46 -14.70 5.52
CA GLY A 31 -1.73 -16.13 5.64
C GLY A 31 -2.95 -16.58 4.82
N SER A 32 -4.02 -15.79 4.80
CA SER A 32 -5.24 -16.13 4.04
C SER A 32 -5.00 -16.21 2.53
N ARG A 33 -4.01 -15.50 2.00
CA ARG A 33 -3.65 -15.53 0.57
C ARG A 33 -2.92 -16.80 0.15
N ASN A 34 -2.35 -17.52 1.11
CA ASN A 34 -1.65 -18.78 0.85
C ASN A 34 -2.59 -19.98 0.89
N LEU A 35 -3.89 -19.77 1.17
CA LEU A 35 -4.90 -20.81 1.12
C LEU A 35 -5.28 -21.12 -0.34
N ALA A 36 -5.60 -22.39 -0.61
CA ALA A 36 -6.07 -22.83 -1.93
C ALA A 36 -7.45 -22.27 -2.28
N GLU A 37 -8.29 -22.06 -1.27
CA GLU A 37 -9.65 -21.54 -1.42
C GLU A 37 -9.78 -20.13 -0.83
N PRO A 38 -10.66 -19.27 -1.40
CA PRO A 38 -10.98 -17.99 -0.81
C PRO A 38 -11.52 -18.13 0.61
N ILE A 39 -11.16 -17.20 1.48
CA ILE A 39 -11.67 -17.18 2.85
C ILE A 39 -13.17 -16.88 2.90
N THR A 40 -13.86 -17.52 3.84
CA THR A 40 -15.28 -17.33 4.12
C THR A 40 -15.49 -16.95 5.59
N SER A 41 -16.74 -16.65 5.98
CA SER A 41 -17.09 -16.35 7.37
C SER A 41 -16.91 -17.54 8.32
N GLU A 42 -16.65 -18.74 7.80
CA GLU A 42 -16.35 -19.95 8.57
C GLU A 42 -14.85 -20.29 8.61
N THR A 43 -14.02 -19.62 7.80
CA THR A 43 -12.59 -19.96 7.69
C THR A 43 -11.82 -19.47 8.91
N ILE A 44 -11.17 -20.40 9.61
CA ILE A 44 -10.25 -20.11 10.73
C ILE A 44 -8.85 -19.89 10.18
N LEU A 45 -8.23 -18.77 10.55
CA LEU A 45 -6.87 -18.40 10.18
C LEU A 45 -5.96 -18.52 11.40
N THR A 46 -4.84 -19.22 11.24
CA THR A 46 -3.84 -19.41 12.30
C THR A 46 -2.62 -18.53 12.07
N VAL A 47 -2.20 -17.83 13.12
CA VAL A 47 -0.98 -17.02 13.16
C VAL A 47 -0.02 -17.64 14.18
N ARG A 48 1.15 -18.08 13.70
CA ARG A 48 2.18 -18.68 14.55
C ARG A 48 3.05 -17.61 15.20
N ALA A 49 3.41 -17.82 16.46
CA ALA A 49 4.34 -16.94 17.17
C ALA A 49 5.74 -16.90 16.52
N GLU A 50 6.15 -17.99 15.87
CA GLU A 50 7.38 -18.04 15.10
C GLU A 50 7.38 -17.06 13.93
N ASP A 51 6.28 -16.98 13.17
CA ASP A 51 6.15 -16.04 12.06
C ASP A 51 6.15 -14.60 12.59
N TYR A 52 5.43 -14.34 13.69
CA TYR A 52 5.45 -13.02 14.34
C TYR A 52 6.84 -12.62 14.81
N ALA A 53 7.55 -13.52 15.50
CA ALA A 53 8.92 -13.30 15.97
C ALA A 53 9.87 -12.99 14.82
N LYS A 54 9.78 -13.77 13.74
CA LYS A 54 10.58 -13.60 12.53
C LYS A 54 10.35 -12.25 11.86
N HIS A 55 9.10 -11.83 11.69
CA HIS A 55 8.80 -10.57 11.01
C HIS A 55 9.10 -9.34 11.86
N PHE A 56 8.83 -9.38 13.16
CA PHE A 56 8.88 -8.19 14.00
C PHE A 56 10.10 -8.12 14.93
N GLY A 57 11.03 -9.08 14.81
CA GLY A 57 12.31 -9.07 15.53
C GLY A 57 12.15 -9.18 17.04
N VAL A 58 11.23 -10.03 17.50
CA VAL A 58 11.00 -10.30 18.93
C VAL A 58 11.34 -11.76 19.26
N GLU A 59 11.54 -12.04 20.54
CA GLU A 59 11.73 -13.41 21.02
C GLU A 59 10.42 -14.20 20.91
N ARG A 60 10.49 -15.50 20.61
CA ARG A 60 9.32 -16.32 20.29
C ARG A 60 8.30 -16.35 21.43
N GLN A 61 8.76 -16.52 22.67
CA GLN A 61 7.86 -16.59 23.82
C GLN A 61 7.16 -15.25 24.06
N ALA A 62 7.92 -14.14 24.03
CA ALA A 62 7.35 -12.80 24.11
C ALA A 62 6.35 -12.51 22.97
N GLY A 63 6.67 -12.93 21.75
CA GLY A 63 5.78 -12.82 20.60
C GLY A 63 4.48 -13.61 20.78
N TYR A 64 4.56 -14.83 21.32
CA TYR A 64 3.39 -15.64 21.62
C TYR A 64 2.49 -15.00 22.68
N MET A 65 3.06 -14.51 23.78
CA MET A 65 2.30 -13.79 24.81
C MET A 65 1.63 -12.53 24.26
N ALA A 66 2.33 -11.77 23.41
CA ALA A 66 1.77 -10.59 22.78
C ALA A 66 0.61 -10.93 21.83
N LEU A 67 0.72 -12.02 21.07
CA LEU A 67 -0.36 -12.50 20.20
C LEU A 67 -1.59 -12.98 20.98
N ALA A 68 -1.38 -13.62 22.14
CA ALA A 68 -2.46 -14.07 23.01
C ALA A 68 -3.28 -12.88 23.55
N ASP A 69 -2.62 -11.87 24.10
CA ASP A 69 -3.28 -10.62 24.54
C ASP A 69 -3.98 -9.93 23.35
N ALA A 70 -3.29 -9.82 22.21
CA ALA A 70 -3.82 -9.13 21.04
C ALA A 70 -5.05 -9.82 20.44
N VAL A 71 -5.15 -11.15 20.43
CA VAL A 71 -6.33 -11.84 19.88
C VAL A 71 -7.54 -11.66 20.80
N GLU A 72 -7.34 -11.65 22.12
CA GLU A 72 -8.39 -11.38 23.10
C GLU A 72 -8.90 -9.93 23.01
N THR A 73 -7.99 -8.95 22.92
CA THR A 73 -8.41 -7.55 22.76
C THR A 73 -9.07 -7.34 21.41
N LEU A 74 -8.54 -7.92 20.32
CA LEU A 74 -9.07 -7.79 18.97
C LEU A 74 -10.50 -8.32 18.85
N PHE A 75 -10.83 -9.41 19.56
CA PHE A 75 -12.20 -9.93 19.63
C PHE A 75 -13.22 -8.89 20.12
N ASN A 76 -12.78 -7.99 21.00
CA ASN A 76 -13.60 -6.91 21.52
C ASN A 76 -13.57 -5.63 20.68
N ARG A 77 -12.77 -5.57 19.60
CA ARG A 77 -12.70 -4.40 18.71
C ARG A 77 -13.86 -4.36 17.72
N ARG A 78 -14.15 -3.14 17.27
CA ARG A 78 -15.15 -2.86 16.24
C ARG A 78 -14.52 -1.98 15.16
N ALA A 79 -15.07 -2.08 13.96
CA ALA A 79 -14.79 -1.18 12.85
C ALA A 79 -16.12 -0.63 12.32
N THR A 80 -16.09 0.60 11.80
CA THR A 80 -17.21 1.13 11.02
C THR A 80 -16.83 1.06 9.56
N VAL A 81 -17.56 0.25 8.80
CA VAL A 81 -17.37 0.04 7.36
C VAL A 81 -18.59 0.51 6.59
N ASP A 82 -18.39 1.02 5.39
CA ASP A 82 -19.50 1.41 4.53
C ASP A 82 -20.01 0.20 3.75
N VAL A 83 -21.30 -0.09 3.92
CA VAL A 83 -22.00 -1.21 3.28
C VAL A 83 -23.08 -0.66 2.36
N TYR A 84 -23.23 -1.27 1.18
CA TYR A 84 -24.27 -0.87 0.24
C TYR A 84 -25.66 -1.31 0.73
N ASP A 85 -26.54 -0.35 0.97
CA ASP A 85 -27.94 -0.59 1.31
C ASP A 85 -28.76 -0.73 0.02
N LYS A 86 -29.12 -1.98 -0.32
CA LYS A 86 -29.93 -2.29 -1.51
C LYS A 86 -31.31 -1.63 -1.48
N GLN A 87 -31.90 -1.41 -0.30
CA GLN A 87 -33.24 -0.81 -0.20
C GLN A 87 -33.20 0.71 -0.41
N LYS A 88 -32.15 1.36 0.10
CA LYS A 88 -31.98 2.82 0.01
C LYS A 88 -31.10 3.27 -1.15
N ASN A 89 -30.59 2.32 -1.94
CA ASN A 89 -29.70 2.55 -3.09
C ASN A 89 -28.52 3.49 -2.77
N ARG A 90 -27.92 3.32 -1.59
CA ARG A 90 -26.83 4.17 -1.09
C ARG A 90 -25.91 3.42 -0.14
N MET A 91 -24.67 3.90 0.01
CA MET A 91 -23.78 3.44 1.07
C MET A 91 -24.31 3.89 2.45
N ARG A 92 -24.19 3.02 3.45
CA ARG A 92 -24.46 3.37 4.85
C ARG A 92 -23.33 2.85 5.76
N PRO A 93 -22.99 3.58 6.84
CA PRO A 93 -22.06 3.08 7.82
C PRO A 93 -22.69 1.90 8.59
N MET A 94 -21.90 0.87 8.83
CA MET A 94 -22.25 -0.28 9.66
C MET A 94 -21.11 -0.58 10.62
N THR A 95 -21.41 -0.64 11.91
CA THR A 95 -20.45 -1.05 12.93
C THR A 95 -20.43 -2.56 13.05
N VAL A 96 -19.26 -3.15 12.82
CA VAL A 96 -19.03 -4.60 12.77
C VAL A 96 -17.89 -5.00 13.70
N ARG A 97 -17.81 -6.28 14.04
CA ARG A 97 -16.64 -6.85 14.74
C ARG A 97 -15.53 -7.13 13.74
N TRP A 98 -14.28 -6.97 14.18
CA TRP A 98 -13.12 -7.37 13.37
C TRP A 98 -13.06 -8.88 13.18
N VAL A 99 -13.24 -9.61 14.28
CA VAL A 99 -13.24 -11.07 14.32
C VAL A 99 -14.49 -11.58 15.04
N THR A 100 -15.00 -12.72 14.60
CA THR A 100 -16.21 -13.36 15.15
C THR A 100 -15.90 -14.58 16.00
N ALA A 101 -14.68 -15.10 15.89
CA ALA A 101 -14.15 -16.15 16.75
C ALA A 101 -12.65 -15.93 16.96
N MET A 102 -12.17 -16.38 18.12
CA MET A 102 -10.76 -16.48 18.45
C MET A 102 -10.51 -17.79 19.17
N GLN A 103 -9.30 -18.31 19.04
CA GLN A 103 -8.82 -19.46 19.78
C GLN A 103 -7.38 -19.19 20.19
N TYR A 104 -7.14 -19.39 21.48
CA TYR A 104 -5.83 -19.50 22.07
C TYR A 104 -5.82 -20.80 22.89
N GLU A 105 -4.77 -21.59 22.69
CA GLU A 105 -4.53 -22.80 23.48
C GLU A 105 -3.10 -22.74 23.99
N GLU A 106 -2.92 -22.93 25.30
CA GLU A 106 -1.59 -22.91 25.93
C GLU A 106 -0.67 -23.95 25.27
N ASN A 107 0.60 -23.59 25.09
CA ASN A 107 1.64 -24.43 24.49
C ASN A 107 1.45 -24.78 23.00
N SER A 108 0.41 -24.28 22.33
CA SER A 108 0.22 -24.47 20.88
C SER A 108 1.23 -23.66 20.06
N GLY A 109 1.74 -22.55 20.61
CA GLY A 109 2.64 -21.63 19.92
C GLY A 109 1.96 -20.82 18.80
N CYS A 110 0.63 -20.83 18.72
CA CYS A 110 -0.14 -20.06 17.76
C CYS A 110 -1.44 -19.50 18.37
N VAL A 111 -2.02 -18.53 17.67
CA VAL A 111 -3.39 -18.06 17.90
C VAL A 111 -4.18 -18.24 16.61
N SER A 112 -5.49 -18.46 16.74
CA SER A 112 -6.37 -18.56 15.58
C SER A 112 -7.53 -17.57 15.69
N LEU A 113 -7.99 -17.06 14.56
CA LEU A 113 -9.10 -16.12 14.48
C LEU A 113 -9.96 -16.36 13.26
N ARG A 114 -11.18 -15.82 13.30
CA ARG A 114 -12.10 -15.82 12.16
C ARG A 114 -12.57 -14.40 11.91
N PHE A 115 -12.33 -13.88 10.71
CA PHE A 115 -12.75 -12.51 10.36
C PHE A 115 -14.28 -12.37 10.38
N GLY A 116 -14.74 -11.14 10.64
CA GLY A 116 -16.15 -10.78 10.47
C GLY A 116 -16.59 -10.88 9.01
N HIS A 117 -17.85 -11.24 8.79
CA HIS A 117 -18.43 -11.41 7.45
C HIS A 117 -18.21 -10.18 6.57
N GLU A 118 -18.42 -8.98 7.13
CA GLU A 118 -18.28 -7.70 6.42
C GLU A 118 -16.82 -7.27 6.24
N VAL A 119 -15.87 -7.84 6.97
CA VAL A 119 -14.43 -7.54 6.85
C VAL A 119 -13.81 -8.34 5.71
N ILE A 120 -14.25 -9.58 5.49
CA ILE A 120 -13.74 -10.49 4.45
C ILE A 120 -13.65 -9.82 3.06
N PRO A 121 -14.70 -9.20 2.50
CA PRO A 121 -14.61 -8.59 1.17
C PRO A 121 -13.59 -7.44 1.12
N LEU A 122 -13.26 -6.83 2.26
CA LEU A 122 -12.30 -5.72 2.34
C LEU A 122 -10.84 -6.16 2.42
N ILE A 123 -10.58 -7.45 2.64
CA ILE A 123 -9.24 -8.05 2.72
C ILE A 123 -9.01 -9.14 1.67
N THR A 124 -10.06 -9.54 0.95
CA THR A 124 -10.00 -10.51 -0.14
C THR A 124 -9.97 -9.74 -1.45
N LYS A 125 -8.93 -9.95 -2.27
CA LYS A 125 -8.71 -9.19 -3.50
C LYS A 125 -9.75 -9.57 -4.57
N LEU A 126 -10.87 -8.85 -4.59
CA LEU A 126 -11.98 -9.11 -5.52
C LEU A 126 -12.21 -7.98 -6.54
N GLU A 127 -11.65 -6.78 -6.34
CA GLU A 127 -11.94 -5.59 -7.17
C GLU A 127 -10.70 -4.72 -7.45
N GLU A 128 -10.85 -3.63 -8.23
CA GLU A 128 -9.76 -2.73 -8.66
C GLU A 128 -9.25 -1.77 -7.55
N GLN A 129 -10.03 -1.52 -6.49
CA GLN A 129 -9.77 -0.46 -5.50
C GLN A 129 -8.97 -0.92 -4.26
N PHE A 130 -7.88 -1.65 -4.48
CA PHE A 130 -7.04 -2.17 -3.40
C PHE A 130 -5.68 -1.47 -3.32
N THR A 131 -5.22 -1.28 -2.09
CA THR A 131 -3.84 -0.91 -1.80
C THR A 131 -3.05 -2.14 -1.43
N SER A 132 -1.82 -2.21 -1.92
CA SER A 132 -0.91 -3.30 -1.61
C SER A 132 0.49 -2.81 -1.23
N TYR A 133 1.11 -3.51 -0.30
CA TYR A 133 2.47 -3.25 0.16
C TYR A 133 3.06 -4.52 0.79
N GLU A 134 4.38 -4.63 0.84
CA GLU A 134 5.05 -5.78 1.45
C GLU A 134 5.00 -5.67 2.97
N LEU A 135 4.71 -6.78 3.66
CA LEU A 135 4.67 -6.82 5.12
C LEU A 135 5.96 -6.30 5.76
N GLN A 136 7.11 -6.56 5.12
CA GLN A 136 8.42 -6.10 5.56
C GLN A 136 8.51 -4.57 5.71
N GLN A 137 7.73 -3.80 4.94
CA GLN A 137 7.78 -2.33 5.01
C GLN A 137 7.21 -1.80 6.32
N ILE A 138 6.31 -2.54 6.98
CA ILE A 138 5.74 -2.15 8.26
C ILE A 138 6.39 -2.86 9.45
N ALA A 139 7.27 -3.84 9.20
CA ALA A 139 7.90 -4.66 10.23
C ALA A 139 8.69 -3.83 11.26
N GLY A 140 9.41 -2.81 10.80
CA GLY A 140 10.19 -1.92 11.64
C GLY A 140 9.37 -0.83 12.34
N LEU A 141 8.07 -0.67 12.01
CA LEU A 141 7.22 0.34 12.62
C LEU A 141 6.75 -0.12 14.00
N LYS A 142 6.98 0.72 15.00
CA LYS A 142 6.66 0.47 16.43
C LYS A 142 5.47 1.28 16.92
N SER A 143 4.93 2.17 16.10
CA SER A 143 3.72 2.93 16.39
C SER A 143 2.56 2.41 15.55
N ALA A 144 1.42 2.17 16.20
CA ALA A 144 0.15 1.89 15.51
C ALA A 144 -0.22 3.00 14.52
N TYR A 145 0.03 4.26 14.87
CA TYR A 145 -0.21 5.41 13.98
C TYR A 145 0.74 5.41 12.78
N ALA A 146 1.98 4.93 12.93
CA ALA A 146 2.94 4.86 11.84
C ALA A 146 2.51 3.85 10.77
N ILE A 147 1.98 2.70 11.19
CA ILE A 147 1.40 1.71 10.28
C ILE A 147 0.21 2.34 9.54
N ARG A 148 -0.74 2.96 10.27
CA ARG A 148 -1.91 3.62 9.66
C ARG A 148 -1.53 4.72 8.67
N LEU A 149 -0.58 5.58 9.03
CA LEU A 149 -0.07 6.61 8.13
C LEU A 149 0.56 5.99 6.89
N TYR A 150 1.41 4.98 7.04
CA TYR A 150 2.01 4.29 5.89
C TYR A 150 0.95 3.73 4.94
N GLU A 151 -0.08 3.05 5.47
CA GLU A 151 -1.19 2.52 4.67
C GLU A 151 -1.96 3.61 3.92
N LEU A 152 -2.26 4.74 4.58
CA LEU A 152 -2.94 5.88 3.95
C LEU A 152 -2.11 6.45 2.81
N LEU A 153 -0.78 6.54 2.97
CA LEU A 153 0.11 7.02 1.90
C LEU A 153 0.19 6.04 0.73
N MET A 154 0.16 4.73 0.99
CA MET A 154 0.25 3.71 -0.05
C MET A 154 -0.94 3.69 -1.00
N GLN A 155 -2.10 4.22 -0.60
CA GLN A 155 -3.20 4.46 -1.54
C GLN A 155 -2.81 5.40 -2.69
N TRP A 156 -1.87 6.31 -2.43
CA TRP A 156 -1.43 7.35 -3.35
C TRP A 156 -0.06 7.04 -3.98
N LYS A 157 0.40 5.78 -3.90
CA LYS A 157 1.74 5.36 -4.35
C LYS A 157 2.06 5.79 -5.78
N ALA A 158 1.08 5.73 -6.67
CA ALA A 158 1.23 6.15 -8.07
C ALA A 158 1.45 7.67 -8.21
N SER A 159 0.69 8.48 -7.47
CA SER A 159 0.78 9.94 -7.53
C SER A 159 1.94 10.52 -6.71
N LYS A 160 2.43 9.80 -5.70
CA LYS A 160 3.49 10.23 -4.76
C LYS A 160 3.13 11.47 -3.93
N LYS A 161 1.88 11.89 -4.01
CA LYS A 161 1.30 13.03 -3.30
C LYS A 161 -0.13 12.70 -2.90
N THR A 162 -0.53 13.10 -1.70
CA THR A 162 -1.91 12.94 -1.22
C THR A 162 -2.73 14.21 -1.48
N PRO A 163 -4.07 14.10 -1.53
CA PRO A 163 -4.93 15.26 -1.33
C PRO A 163 -4.75 15.83 0.08
N LEU A 164 -5.39 16.97 0.33
CA LEU A 164 -5.54 17.51 1.68
C LEU A 164 -6.38 16.52 2.51
N PHE A 165 -5.78 15.98 3.56
CA PHE A 165 -6.55 15.33 4.62
C PHE A 165 -7.01 16.39 5.61
N ASP A 166 -8.33 16.55 5.73
CA ASP A 166 -8.94 17.33 6.79
C ASP A 166 -8.48 16.82 8.17
N LEU A 167 -8.19 17.73 9.10
CA LEU A 167 -7.60 17.38 10.40
C LEU A 167 -8.46 16.39 11.20
N GLN A 168 -9.78 16.58 11.23
CA GLN A 168 -10.67 15.74 12.04
C GLN A 168 -10.77 14.34 11.42
N GLU A 169 -10.96 14.30 10.11
CA GLU A 169 -11.03 13.03 9.38
C GLU A 169 -9.69 12.28 9.43
N PHE A 170 -8.57 12.98 9.29
CA PHE A 170 -7.24 12.38 9.36
C PHE A 170 -6.97 11.75 10.73
N ARG A 171 -7.34 12.44 11.82
CA ARG A 171 -7.23 11.89 13.19
C ARG A 171 -8.06 10.61 13.33
N ARG A 172 -9.27 10.60 12.79
CA ARG A 172 -10.15 9.44 12.76
C ARG A 172 -9.53 8.27 11.98
N GLN A 173 -8.96 8.52 10.81
CA GLN A 173 -8.31 7.50 9.97
C GLN A 173 -7.06 6.91 10.63
N LEU A 174 -6.30 7.71 11.37
CA LEU A 174 -5.17 7.25 12.17
C LEU A 174 -5.60 6.43 13.40
N GLY A 175 -6.90 6.38 13.72
CA GLY A 175 -7.46 5.58 14.80
C GLY A 175 -7.47 6.27 16.16
N LEU A 176 -7.30 7.60 16.21
CA LEU A 176 -7.35 8.37 17.44
C LEU A 176 -8.78 8.47 17.97
N ALA A 177 -8.93 8.45 19.30
CA ALA A 177 -10.17 8.89 19.94
C ALA A 177 -10.34 10.42 19.83
N ASN A 178 -11.56 10.91 20.01
CA ASN A 178 -11.91 12.32 19.78
C ASN A 178 -11.05 13.29 20.60
N ASP A 179 -10.77 12.95 21.86
CA ASP A 179 -10.05 13.75 22.84
C ASP A 179 -8.55 13.42 22.98
N GLU A 180 -8.11 12.34 22.33
CA GLU A 180 -6.73 11.86 22.39
C GLU A 180 -5.78 12.82 21.65
N TYR A 181 -4.75 13.33 22.33
CA TYR A 181 -3.88 14.39 21.77
C TYR A 181 -4.71 15.59 21.24
N SER A 182 -5.67 16.07 22.05
CA SER A 182 -6.56 17.18 21.69
C SER A 182 -5.81 18.47 21.32
N ARG A 183 -4.66 18.73 21.96
CA ARG A 183 -3.80 19.85 21.57
C ARG A 183 -3.04 19.50 20.30
N ILE A 184 -3.09 20.41 19.35
CA ILE A 184 -2.45 20.20 18.04
C ILE A 184 -0.94 19.97 18.13
N PHE A 185 -0.28 20.56 19.13
CA PHE A 185 1.13 20.31 19.42
C PHE A 185 1.37 18.85 19.81
N ASP A 186 0.53 18.29 20.69
CA ASP A 186 0.65 16.90 21.13
C ASP A 186 0.34 15.92 20.00
N PHE A 187 -0.64 16.23 19.16
CA PHE A 187 -0.93 15.45 17.96
C PHE A 187 0.28 15.43 17.01
N LYS A 188 0.86 16.60 16.72
CA LYS A 188 2.03 16.67 15.84
C LYS A 188 3.20 15.87 16.39
N LYS A 189 3.56 16.09 17.66
CA LYS A 189 4.71 15.45 18.29
C LYS A 189 4.54 13.94 18.43
N ASN A 190 3.43 13.48 19.00
CA ASN A 190 3.27 12.09 19.43
C ASN A 190 2.69 11.19 18.34
N VAL A 191 2.07 11.77 17.30
CA VAL A 191 1.41 11.00 16.23
C VAL A 191 2.06 11.28 14.90
N LEU A 192 2.00 12.51 14.40
CA LEU A 192 2.41 12.83 13.03
C LEU A 192 3.93 12.69 12.85
N GLU A 193 4.72 13.44 13.61
CA GLU A 193 6.19 13.51 13.50
C GLU A 193 6.84 12.18 13.93
N LEU A 194 6.29 11.53 14.97
CA LEU A 194 6.68 10.18 15.35
C LEU A 194 6.50 9.19 14.17
N SER A 195 5.33 9.24 13.52
CA SER A 195 5.02 8.34 12.40
C SER A 195 5.90 8.60 11.20
N ILE A 196 6.08 9.87 10.81
CA ILE A 196 6.96 10.26 9.70
C ILE A 196 8.39 9.83 9.97
N THR A 197 8.90 10.04 11.20
CA THR A 197 10.26 9.61 11.57
C THR A 197 10.44 8.11 11.42
N GLN A 198 9.48 7.31 11.90
CA GLN A 198 9.53 5.85 11.77
C GLN A 198 9.46 5.41 10.30
N ILE A 199 8.56 6.01 9.51
CA ILE A 199 8.44 5.69 8.08
C ILE A 199 9.74 6.02 7.34
N ASN A 200 10.28 7.23 7.55
CA ASN A 200 11.52 7.67 6.93
C ASN A 200 12.74 6.84 7.35
N THR A 201 12.69 6.17 8.50
CA THR A 201 13.79 5.33 8.97
C THR A 201 13.64 3.87 8.52
N HIS A 202 12.42 3.33 8.52
CA HIS A 202 12.21 1.88 8.50
C HIS A 202 11.48 1.33 7.27
N THR A 203 10.89 2.17 6.41
CA THR A 203 10.17 1.70 5.21
C THR A 203 10.92 2.01 3.91
N ASP A 204 10.36 1.58 2.79
CA ASP A 204 10.81 1.86 1.42
C ASP A 204 10.56 3.30 0.94
N ILE A 205 9.96 4.18 1.75
CA ILE A 205 9.66 5.56 1.34
C ILE A 205 10.27 6.60 2.27
N THR A 206 10.48 7.79 1.73
CA THR A 206 10.73 9.02 2.48
C THR A 206 9.55 9.96 2.26
N VAL A 207 8.99 10.48 3.34
CA VAL A 207 7.78 11.28 3.42
C VAL A 207 8.11 12.64 4.00
N ASP A 208 7.49 13.66 3.43
CA ASP A 208 7.40 15.00 3.99
C ASP A 208 5.93 15.47 3.97
N TYR A 209 5.62 16.52 4.73
CA TYR A 209 4.26 17.04 4.84
C TYR A 209 4.18 18.56 4.78
N GLU A 210 3.09 19.03 4.18
CA GLU A 210 2.68 20.43 4.23
C GLU A 210 1.50 20.56 5.18
N GLN A 211 1.56 21.60 6.02
CA GLN A 211 0.51 21.93 6.98
C GLN A 211 -0.36 23.07 6.43
N HIS A 212 -1.66 22.84 6.35
CA HIS A 212 -2.63 23.80 5.85
C HIS A 212 -3.32 24.53 7.00
N LYS A 213 -3.53 25.85 6.86
CA LYS A 213 -4.09 26.70 7.91
C LYS A 213 -5.21 27.59 7.37
N ALA A 214 -6.22 27.82 8.21
CA ALA A 214 -7.17 28.92 8.09
C ALA A 214 -6.89 29.91 9.23
N GLY A 215 -6.15 30.98 8.94
CA GLY A 215 -5.65 31.90 9.96
C GLY A 215 -4.69 31.20 10.94
N ARG A 216 -5.06 31.15 12.22
CA ARG A 216 -4.26 30.47 13.28
C ARG A 216 -4.58 28.99 13.44
N VAL A 217 -5.67 28.50 12.83
CA VAL A 217 -6.15 27.13 12.99
C VAL A 217 -5.57 26.24 11.90
N ILE A 218 -5.05 25.07 12.28
CA ILE A 218 -4.65 24.04 11.31
C ILE A 218 -5.91 23.35 10.79
N THR A 219 -6.09 23.32 9.49
CA THR A 219 -7.23 22.67 8.84
C THR A 219 -6.90 21.25 8.36
N GLY A 220 -5.62 20.96 8.11
CA GLY A 220 -5.23 19.63 7.66
C GLY A 220 -3.79 19.51 7.19
N PHE A 221 -3.48 18.38 6.58
CA PHE A 221 -2.14 18.03 6.10
C PHE A 221 -2.21 17.40 4.72
N SER A 222 -1.21 17.68 3.89
CA SER A 222 -0.97 16.93 2.65
C SER A 222 0.46 16.39 2.65
N PHE A 223 0.66 15.23 2.06
CA PHE A 223 1.95 14.54 2.10
C PHE A 223 2.53 14.41 0.71
N THR A 224 3.86 14.49 0.63
CA THR A 224 4.64 14.11 -0.55
C THR A 224 5.62 13.02 -0.14
N PHE A 225 5.86 12.07 -1.01
CA PHE A 225 6.75 10.97 -0.68
C PHE A 225 7.46 10.39 -1.89
N THR A 226 8.65 9.85 -1.67
CA THR A 226 9.48 9.27 -2.72
C THR A 226 9.95 7.88 -2.31
N GLN A 227 10.13 7.00 -3.27
CA GLN A 227 10.65 5.67 -3.00
C GLN A 227 12.17 5.74 -2.79
N LYS A 228 12.63 5.15 -1.69
CA LYS A 228 14.04 5.00 -1.41
C LYS A 228 14.64 4.04 -2.43
N LYS A 229 15.90 4.31 -2.78
CA LYS A 229 16.68 3.34 -3.55
C LYS A 229 16.92 2.15 -2.64
N GLN A 230 16.31 1.01 -2.97
CA GLN A 230 16.64 -0.26 -2.33
C GLN A 230 18.15 -0.44 -2.41
N PRO A 231 18.85 -0.69 -1.28
CA PRO A 231 20.24 -1.12 -1.37
C PRO A 231 20.26 -2.41 -2.19
N LYS A 232 20.99 -2.40 -3.32
CA LYS A 232 21.27 -3.63 -4.08
C LYS A 232 21.85 -4.61 -3.07
N ASP A 233 21.22 -5.78 -2.93
CA ASP A 233 21.64 -6.84 -2.03
C ASP A 233 23.11 -7.15 -2.30
N VAL A 234 23.99 -6.68 -1.42
CA VAL A 234 25.43 -6.91 -1.52
C VAL A 234 25.68 -8.29 -0.95
N THR A 235 25.41 -9.32 -1.76
CA THR A 235 26.13 -10.58 -1.62
C THR A 235 27.62 -10.22 -1.67
N PRO A 236 28.45 -10.61 -0.68
CA PRO A 236 29.83 -10.18 -0.63
C PRO A 236 30.63 -10.81 -1.77
N LYS A 237 30.74 -10.11 -2.91
CA LYS A 237 31.74 -10.44 -3.93
C LYS A 237 33.12 -10.05 -3.40
N ALA A 238 34.01 -11.04 -3.40
CA ALA A 238 35.39 -10.95 -2.97
C ALA A 238 36.12 -9.73 -3.56
N LYS A 239 36.99 -9.13 -2.73
CA LYS A 239 37.87 -7.99 -3.03
C LYS A 239 38.59 -8.14 -4.38
N LYS A 240 38.43 -7.15 -5.26
CA LYS A 240 39.49 -6.71 -6.20
C LYS A 240 39.52 -5.19 -6.31
N SER A 241 40.72 -4.69 -6.51
CA SER A 241 41.30 -3.34 -6.33
C SER A 241 40.81 -2.23 -7.29
N ALA A 242 41.17 -0.99 -6.92
CA ALA A 242 41.01 0.34 -7.56
C ALA A 242 41.14 0.39 -9.11
N SER A 243 40.64 1.35 -9.92
CA SER A 243 40.17 2.76 -9.77
C SER A 243 39.29 3.23 -10.98
N LYS A 244 38.44 4.27 -10.76
CA LYS A 244 37.57 5.19 -11.60
C LYS A 244 37.85 5.43 -13.13
N PRO A 245 36.96 6.10 -13.95
CA PRO A 245 35.72 6.87 -13.62
C PRO A 245 34.43 6.70 -14.51
N LYS A 246 33.26 7.04 -13.90
CA LYS A 246 31.94 7.54 -14.40
C LYS A 246 31.46 7.29 -15.85
N ALA A 247 30.28 6.65 -15.98
CA ALA A 247 29.20 7.06 -16.89
C ALA A 247 27.79 6.71 -16.32
N THR A 248 26.97 7.75 -16.21
CA THR A 248 25.50 7.94 -16.25
C THR A 248 24.49 6.99 -15.52
N LYS A 249 23.77 7.59 -14.55
CA LYS A 249 22.64 7.07 -13.74
C LYS A 249 21.25 7.13 -14.43
N GLN A 250 21.17 7.41 -15.74
CA GLN A 250 19.88 7.59 -16.44
C GLN A 250 19.36 6.31 -17.11
N GLU A 251 20.21 5.32 -17.45
CA GLU A 251 19.77 4.11 -18.16
C GLU A 251 18.97 3.14 -17.27
N GLU A 252 19.34 2.94 -15.99
CA GLU A 252 18.66 1.97 -15.11
C GLU A 252 17.23 2.39 -14.69
N GLN A 253 16.91 3.69 -14.72
CA GLN A 253 15.57 4.19 -14.35
C GLN A 253 14.58 4.18 -15.54
N LEU A 254 15.11 4.13 -16.77
CA LEU A 254 14.33 4.05 -18.00
C LEU A 254 13.84 2.61 -18.26
N ASP A 255 14.56 1.60 -17.76
CA ASP A 255 14.35 0.19 -18.08
C ASP A 255 13.08 -0.40 -17.44
N TRP A 256 12.79 -0.09 -16.17
CA TRP A 256 11.60 -0.61 -15.47
C TRP A 256 10.29 0.02 -15.97
N MET A 257 10.31 1.33 -16.26
CA MET A 257 9.14 2.04 -16.78
C MET A 257 8.83 1.58 -18.21
N THR A 258 9.88 1.35 -19.01
CA THR A 258 9.75 0.76 -20.35
C THR A 258 9.19 -0.66 -20.29
N ALA A 259 9.59 -1.48 -19.31
CA ALA A 259 9.05 -2.82 -19.13
C ALA A 259 7.56 -2.83 -18.78
N ASP A 260 7.11 -1.95 -17.88
CA ASP A 260 5.70 -1.79 -17.52
C ASP A 260 4.84 -1.26 -18.68
N ILE A 261 5.36 -0.27 -19.42
CA ILE A 261 4.69 0.25 -20.62
C ILE A 261 4.62 -0.84 -21.70
N LEU A 262 5.67 -1.65 -21.84
CA LEU A 262 5.69 -2.76 -22.78
C LEU A 262 4.65 -3.82 -22.42
N ASP A 263 4.52 -4.17 -21.15
CA ASP A 263 3.52 -5.13 -20.69
C ASP A 263 2.10 -4.61 -20.94
N ARG A 264 1.81 -3.36 -20.53
CA ARG A 264 0.51 -2.71 -20.76
C ARG A 264 0.17 -2.60 -22.23
N PHE A 265 1.10 -2.13 -23.05
CA PHE A 265 0.91 -2.00 -24.50
C PHE A 265 0.72 -3.35 -25.19
N SER A 266 1.50 -4.37 -24.80
CA SER A 266 1.41 -5.71 -25.39
C SER A 266 0.15 -6.47 -24.97
N SER A 267 -0.44 -6.12 -23.82
CA SER A 267 -1.69 -6.70 -23.32
C SER A 267 -2.95 -6.22 -24.05
N LEU A 268 -2.85 -5.14 -24.85
CA LEU A 268 -3.95 -4.62 -25.66
C LEU A 268 -4.22 -5.48 -26.90
N SER A 269 -5.46 -5.45 -27.40
CA SER A 269 -5.77 -6.05 -28.71
C SER A 269 -5.05 -5.33 -29.85
N LEU A 270 -4.84 -6.00 -31.00
CA LEU A 270 -4.16 -5.39 -32.15
C LEU A 270 -4.86 -4.10 -32.64
N SER A 271 -6.20 -4.02 -32.56
CA SER A 271 -6.94 -2.81 -32.93
C SER A 271 -6.75 -1.67 -31.92
N GLN A 272 -6.65 -1.99 -30.63
CA GLN A 272 -6.35 -1.02 -29.58
C GLN A 272 -4.91 -0.53 -29.69
N GLN A 273 -3.93 -1.42 -29.90
CA GLN A 273 -2.53 -1.03 -30.13
C GLN A 273 -2.42 -0.07 -31.31
N GLN A 274 -3.08 -0.38 -32.42
CA GLN A 274 -3.10 0.48 -33.61
C GLN A 274 -3.71 1.87 -33.31
N THR A 275 -4.80 1.91 -32.55
CA THR A 275 -5.47 3.15 -32.13
C THR A 275 -4.53 4.03 -31.30
N ILE A 276 -3.76 3.43 -30.38
CA ILE A 276 -2.76 4.15 -29.57
C ILE A 276 -1.65 4.71 -30.45
N LEU A 277 -1.12 3.90 -31.39
CA LEU A 277 -0.04 4.37 -32.27
C LEU A 277 -0.50 5.48 -33.22
N ASP A 278 -1.74 5.44 -33.68
CA ASP A 278 -2.37 6.49 -34.49
C ASP A 278 -2.59 7.79 -33.70
N GLN A 279 -2.76 7.70 -32.37
CA GLN A 279 -2.79 8.88 -31.48
C GLN A 279 -1.39 9.46 -31.22
N VAL A 280 -0.36 8.60 -31.15
CA VAL A 280 1.03 9.04 -30.89
C VAL A 280 1.65 9.73 -32.10
N GLU A 281 1.51 9.16 -33.30
CA GLU A 281 2.17 9.66 -34.51
C GLU A 281 1.98 11.17 -34.81
N PRO A 282 0.79 11.78 -34.69
CA PRO A 282 0.59 13.20 -34.97
C PRO A 282 1.18 14.13 -33.89
N THR A 283 1.47 13.61 -32.69
CA THR A 283 2.11 14.39 -31.62
C THR A 283 3.62 14.60 -31.88
N LEU A 284 4.22 13.73 -32.71
CA LEU A 284 5.63 13.76 -33.06
C LEU A 284 5.87 14.65 -34.29
N LYS A 285 7.03 15.35 -34.33
CA LYS A 285 7.40 16.23 -35.44
C LYS A 285 8.79 15.91 -36.00
N GLY A 286 8.96 16.16 -37.31
CA GLY A 286 10.25 16.10 -38.00
C GLY A 286 10.93 14.73 -37.90
N ALA A 287 12.23 14.72 -37.57
CA ALA A 287 13.02 13.50 -37.51
C ALA A 287 12.51 12.46 -36.48
N LYS A 288 11.88 12.90 -35.38
CA LYS A 288 11.30 12.01 -34.37
C LYS A 288 10.09 11.23 -34.92
N GLN A 289 9.25 11.90 -35.71
CA GLN A 289 8.10 11.28 -36.39
C GLN A 289 8.55 10.28 -37.46
N ALA A 290 9.61 10.59 -38.21
CA ALA A 290 10.17 9.67 -39.20
C ALA A 290 10.72 8.39 -38.55
N ARG A 291 11.42 8.50 -37.41
CA ARG A 291 11.89 7.34 -36.63
C ARG A 291 10.74 6.50 -36.07
N PHE A 292 9.68 7.16 -35.60
CA PHE A 292 8.48 6.46 -35.11
C PHE A 292 7.83 5.60 -36.20
N LYS A 293 7.70 6.12 -37.43
CA LYS A 293 7.16 5.36 -38.58
C LYS A 293 7.97 4.10 -38.88
N VAL A 294 9.30 4.20 -38.80
CA VAL A 294 10.21 3.05 -39.00
C VAL A 294 10.08 2.04 -37.85
N ALA A 295 10.09 2.52 -36.60
CA ALA A 295 9.95 1.66 -35.43
C ALA A 295 8.57 0.97 -35.36
N ARG A 296 7.52 1.65 -35.82
CA ARG A 296 6.15 1.15 -35.91
C ARG A 296 6.00 -0.05 -36.85
N ALA A 297 6.81 -0.11 -37.91
CA ALA A 297 6.87 -1.26 -38.82
C ALA A 297 7.80 -2.38 -38.31
N GLY A 298 8.50 -2.16 -37.19
CA GLY A 298 9.47 -3.08 -36.60
C GLY A 298 8.90 -3.87 -35.40
N SER A 299 9.79 -4.24 -34.47
CA SER A 299 9.40 -4.97 -33.26
C SER A 299 8.71 -4.06 -32.25
N ILE A 300 7.59 -4.52 -31.66
CA ILE A 300 6.89 -3.84 -30.55
C ILE A 300 7.84 -3.51 -29.40
N LYS A 301 8.78 -4.41 -29.09
CA LYS A 301 9.78 -4.17 -28.03
C LYS A 301 10.64 -2.96 -28.34
N GLN A 302 11.10 -2.83 -29.59
CA GLN A 302 11.93 -1.71 -30.01
C GLN A 302 11.13 -0.41 -30.06
N LEU A 303 9.89 -0.46 -30.58
CA LEU A 303 8.97 0.67 -30.62
C LEU A 303 8.69 1.24 -29.22
N VAL A 304 8.33 0.37 -28.27
CA VAL A 304 8.05 0.79 -26.90
C VAL A 304 9.32 1.26 -26.19
N THR A 305 10.48 0.66 -26.49
CA THR A 305 11.75 1.11 -25.88
C THR A 305 12.12 2.52 -26.33
N GLU A 306 11.92 2.84 -27.61
CA GLU A 306 12.33 4.14 -28.17
C GLU A 306 11.30 5.24 -27.92
N PHE A 307 10.01 4.90 -27.78
CA PHE A 307 8.89 5.84 -27.65
C PHE A 307 8.03 5.61 -26.40
N SER A 308 8.63 5.09 -25.32
CA SER A 308 7.93 4.68 -24.09
C SER A 308 7.04 5.79 -23.51
N MET A 309 7.58 7.00 -23.37
CA MET A 309 6.84 8.13 -22.81
C MET A 309 5.67 8.55 -23.72
N ASP A 310 5.91 8.65 -25.03
CA ASP A 310 4.87 9.07 -25.99
C ASP A 310 3.72 8.04 -26.02
N ILE A 311 4.04 6.74 -25.95
CA ILE A 311 3.06 5.64 -25.88
C ILE A 311 2.31 5.65 -24.55
N ASN A 312 3.01 5.88 -23.43
CA ASN A 312 2.38 5.94 -22.11
C ASN A 312 1.36 7.09 -22.01
N ASP A 313 1.67 8.25 -22.59
CA ASP A 313 0.75 9.39 -22.58
C ASP A 313 -0.54 9.09 -23.36
N ALA A 314 -0.43 8.43 -24.52
CA ALA A 314 -1.60 7.98 -25.29
C ALA A 314 -2.41 6.88 -24.56
N LEU A 315 -1.74 5.94 -23.88
CA LEU A 315 -2.40 4.93 -23.05
C LEU A 315 -3.24 5.58 -21.93
N MET A 316 -2.71 6.60 -21.25
CA MET A 316 -3.42 7.31 -20.18
C MET A 316 -4.63 8.11 -20.70
N LEU A 317 -4.52 8.71 -21.88
CA LEU A 317 -5.63 9.44 -22.52
C LEU A 317 -6.75 8.50 -22.95
N SER A 318 -6.43 7.33 -23.52
CA SER A 318 -7.42 6.34 -23.93
C SER A 318 -8.21 5.74 -22.76
N ALA A 319 -7.58 5.54 -21.60
CA ALA A 319 -8.24 5.06 -20.38
C ALA A 319 -9.23 6.07 -19.79
N SER A 320 -9.06 7.36 -20.11
CA SER A 320 -9.90 8.46 -19.61
C SER A 320 -11.17 8.65 -20.45
N ASN A 321 -11.18 8.23 -21.71
CA ASN A 321 -12.31 8.36 -22.64
C ASN A 321 -13.28 7.16 -22.62
N ASN A 322 -12.97 6.09 -21.88
CA ASN A 322 -13.79 4.88 -21.77
C ASN A 322 -14.62 4.81 -20.47
N ARG A 323 -14.88 5.96 -19.82
CA ARG A 323 -15.69 6.09 -18.60
C ARG A 323 -16.99 6.84 -18.82
#